data_AF-A0A1A2NRA7-F1
#
_entry.id   AF-A0A1A2NRA7-F1
#
_cell.length_a   1.000
_cell.length_b   1.000
_cell.length_c   1.000
_cell.angle_alpha   90.00
_cell.angle_beta   90.00
_cell.angle_gamma   90.00
#
_symmetry.space_group_name_H-M   'P 1'
#
loop_
_entity.id
_entity.type
_entity.pdbx_description
1 polymer ?
#
loop_
_entity_poly.entity_id
_entity_poly.type
_entity_poly.pdbx_seq_one_letter_code
_entity_poly.pdbx_strand_id
1 'polypeptide(L)'
;MTSGSLYHYFPNKSELLGAAVEDIERIAAPRLRDAAAQADDVVERLVAVLDEASRMMREHPHLAGFDRAVRADSHQHPRRGRPNYPGPKALRRTIIEILRDAQTAGALPPGIDPRAAAGAIHALARGLTERAATLDADAYAATLASAKGLISGTLFARPANHRRSTPRRRSTPNP
;
A
#
# COMPACT_ATOMS: atom_id res chain seq x y z
N MET A 1 2.31 -32.16 15.47
CA MET A 1 2.56 -31.04 16.41
C MET A 1 1.46 -31.05 17.45
N THR A 2 1.78 -31.05 18.74
CA THR A 2 0.78 -30.90 19.82
C THR A 2 0.89 -29.49 20.40
N SER A 3 -0.17 -28.96 21.00
CA SER A 3 -0.12 -27.62 21.61
C SER A 3 1.00 -27.50 22.65
N GLY A 4 1.34 -28.61 23.34
CA GLY A 4 2.47 -28.69 24.28
C GLY A 4 3.85 -28.57 23.62
N SER A 5 4.04 -29.06 22.39
CA SER A 5 5.33 -28.94 21.69
C SER A 5 5.59 -27.53 21.14
N LEU A 6 4.54 -26.74 20.89
CA LEU A 6 4.66 -25.36 20.43
C LEU A 6 5.12 -24.40 21.54
N TYR A 7 4.65 -24.60 22.77
CA TYR A 7 5.07 -23.78 23.91
C TYR A 7 6.50 -24.06 24.40
N HIS A 8 7.11 -25.16 23.94
CA HIS A 8 8.53 -25.42 24.16
C HIS A 8 9.42 -24.45 23.35
N TYR A 9 8.96 -23.99 22.17
CA TYR A 9 9.70 -23.04 21.32
C TYR A 9 9.31 -21.59 21.59
N PHE A 10 8.07 -21.36 22.01
CA PHE A 10 7.55 -20.02 22.27
C PHE A 10 6.91 -19.96 23.66
N PRO A 11 7.43 -19.14 24.59
CA PRO A 11 6.93 -19.13 25.96
C PRO A 11 5.50 -18.61 26.08
N ASN A 12 4.96 -17.92 25.06
CA ASN A 12 3.57 -17.48 25.01
C ASN A 12 3.09 -17.18 23.57
N LYS A 13 1.78 -16.91 23.40
CA LYS A 13 1.15 -16.57 22.12
C LYS A 13 1.75 -15.31 21.47
N SER A 14 2.21 -14.33 22.26
CA SER A 14 2.79 -13.10 21.72
C SER A 14 4.16 -13.35 21.08
N GLU A 15 5.01 -14.17 21.69
CA GLU A 15 6.30 -14.58 21.11
C GLU A 15 6.12 -15.40 19.83
N LEU A 16 5.16 -16.34 19.83
CA LEU A 16 4.81 -17.11 18.62
C LEU A 16 4.38 -16.19 17.47
N LEU A 17 3.51 -15.22 17.75
CA LEU A 17 3.06 -14.25 16.75
C LEU A 17 4.19 -13.32 16.30
N GLY A 18 5.08 -12.93 17.21
CA GLY A 18 6.27 -12.13 16.90
C GLY A 18 7.18 -12.85 15.91
N ALA A 19 7.50 -14.11 16.16
CA ALA A 19 8.31 -14.93 15.27
C ALA A 19 7.63 -15.18 13.92
N ALA A 20 6.31 -15.41 13.91
CA ALA A 20 5.56 -15.52 12.66
C ALA A 20 5.64 -14.21 11.85
N VAL A 21 5.47 -13.06 12.49
CA VAL A 21 5.62 -11.75 11.82
C VAL A 21 7.03 -11.57 11.26
N GLU A 22 8.07 -11.89 12.03
CA GLU A 22 9.46 -11.80 11.59
C GLU A 22 9.73 -12.67 10.36
N ASP A 23 9.15 -13.87 10.30
CA ASP A 23 9.28 -14.74 9.14
C ASP A 23 8.60 -14.15 7.88
N ILE A 24 7.44 -13.51 8.07
CA ILE A 24 6.75 -12.78 6.99
C ILE A 24 7.59 -11.60 6.51
N GLU A 25 8.20 -10.83 7.43
CA GLU A 25 9.10 -9.74 7.08
C GLU A 25 10.31 -10.23 6.27
N ARG A 26 10.89 -11.37 6.66
CA ARG A 26 12.04 -11.98 6.00
C ARG A 26 11.76 -12.34 4.55
N ILE A 27 10.53 -12.77 4.25
CA ILE A 27 10.07 -13.07 2.88
C ILE A 27 9.71 -11.77 2.13
N ALA A 28 8.92 -10.89 2.74
CA ALA A 28 8.35 -9.73 2.07
C ALA A 28 9.39 -8.64 1.77
N ALA A 29 10.31 -8.40 2.70
CA ALA A 29 11.25 -7.27 2.61
C ALA A 29 12.16 -7.29 1.37
N PRO A 30 12.87 -8.38 1.03
CA PRO A 30 13.69 -8.41 -0.19
C PRO A 30 12.83 -8.23 -1.45
N ARG A 31 11.72 -8.98 -1.56
CA ARG A 31 10.85 -8.95 -2.74
C ARG A 31 10.28 -7.56 -3.04
N LEU A 32 9.82 -6.86 -2.00
CA LEU A 32 9.29 -5.51 -2.16
C LEU A 32 10.36 -4.49 -2.54
N ARG A 33 11.59 -4.63 -2.03
CA ARG A 33 12.72 -3.78 -2.47
C ARG A 33 13.11 -4.07 -3.91
N ASP A 34 13.18 -5.34 -4.29
CA ASP A 34 13.54 -5.74 -5.65
C ASP A 34 12.50 -5.22 -6.65
N ALA A 35 11.21 -5.29 -6.31
CA ALA A 35 10.13 -4.71 -7.11
C ALA A 35 10.25 -3.18 -7.21
N ALA A 36 10.54 -2.50 -6.10
CA ALA A 36 10.77 -1.05 -6.06
C ALA A 36 12.02 -0.60 -6.82
N ALA A 37 12.95 -1.50 -7.12
CA ALA A 37 14.19 -1.22 -7.85
C ALA A 37 14.06 -1.45 -9.37
N GLN A 38 12.93 -1.99 -9.86
CA GLN A 38 12.73 -2.25 -11.29
C GLN A 38 12.40 -1.00 -12.11
N ALA A 39 12.09 0.12 -11.46
CA ALA A 39 11.66 1.34 -12.12
C ALA A 39 12.36 2.56 -11.53
N ASP A 40 12.56 3.58 -12.37
CA ASP A 40 13.19 4.85 -11.96
C ASP A 40 12.13 5.87 -11.49
N ASP A 41 10.95 5.86 -12.09
CA ASP A 41 9.87 6.79 -11.75
C ASP A 41 9.17 6.42 -10.43
N VAL A 42 8.86 7.43 -9.61
CA VAL A 42 8.25 7.23 -8.28
C VAL A 42 6.89 6.51 -8.36
N VAL A 43 6.05 6.83 -9.35
CA VAL A 43 4.73 6.21 -9.53
C VAL A 43 4.90 4.76 -9.96
N GLU A 44 5.79 4.51 -10.91
CA GLU A 44 6.09 3.15 -11.39
C GLU A 44 6.65 2.25 -10.27
N ARG A 45 7.55 2.78 -9.43
CA ARG A 45 8.06 2.06 -8.24
C ARG A 45 6.94 1.70 -7.27
N LEU A 46 6.02 2.62 -6.99
CA LEU A 46 4.87 2.35 -6.10
C LEU A 46 3.92 1.31 -6.70
N VAL A 47 3.67 1.39 -8.01
CA VAL A 47 2.85 0.42 -8.74
C VAL A 47 3.47 -0.98 -8.68
N ALA A 48 4.78 -1.10 -8.93
CA ALA A 48 5.49 -2.37 -8.85
C ALA A 48 5.43 -2.99 -7.45
N VAL A 49 5.55 -2.17 -6.40
CA VAL A 49 5.38 -2.60 -5.00
C VAL A 49 3.97 -3.13 -4.72
N LEU A 50 2.92 -2.50 -5.26
CA LEU A 50 1.55 -3.00 -5.13
C LEU A 50 1.35 -4.33 -5.85
N ASP A 51 1.85 -4.45 -7.08
CA ASP A 51 1.77 -5.68 -7.86
C ASP A 51 2.51 -6.84 -7.15
N GLU A 52 3.66 -6.55 -6.53
CA GLU A 52 4.39 -7.53 -5.74
C GLU A 52 3.65 -7.93 -4.47
N ALA A 53 3.11 -6.96 -3.72
CA ALA A 53 2.29 -7.25 -2.54
C ALA A 53 1.09 -8.15 -2.89
N SER A 54 0.40 -7.84 -3.98
CA SER A 54 -0.71 -8.64 -4.51
C SER A 54 -0.27 -10.05 -4.94
N ARG A 55 0.90 -10.17 -5.60
CA ARG A 55 1.47 -11.45 -6.01
C ARG A 55 1.80 -12.33 -4.81
N MET A 56 2.45 -11.78 -3.79
CA MET A 56 2.79 -12.51 -2.56
C MET A 56 1.55 -13.04 -1.83
N MET A 57 0.43 -12.28 -1.82
CA MET A 57 -0.81 -12.75 -1.19
C MET A 57 -1.41 -13.97 -1.91
N ARG A 58 -1.22 -14.08 -3.24
CA ARG A 58 -1.65 -15.25 -4.02
C ARG A 58 -0.72 -16.45 -3.83
N GLU A 59 0.58 -16.21 -3.84
CA GLU A 59 1.60 -17.26 -3.66
C GLU A 59 1.61 -17.83 -2.23
N HIS A 60 1.26 -16.99 -1.24
CA HIS A 60 1.24 -17.37 0.15
C HIS A 60 -0.11 -17.05 0.83
N PRO A 61 -1.19 -17.79 0.52
CA PRO A 61 -2.53 -17.51 1.06
C PRO A 61 -2.62 -17.54 2.60
N HIS A 62 -1.74 -18.32 3.24
CA HIS A 62 -1.63 -18.38 4.69
C HIS A 62 -1.21 -17.04 5.32
N LEU A 63 -0.49 -16.18 4.57
CA LEU A 63 -0.13 -14.83 5.02
C LEU A 63 -1.36 -13.93 5.14
N ALA A 64 -2.24 -13.97 4.15
CA ALA A 64 -3.50 -13.22 4.17
C ALA A 64 -4.41 -13.70 5.32
N GLY A 65 -4.47 -15.02 5.53
CA GLY A 65 -5.21 -15.62 6.66
C GLY A 65 -4.65 -15.22 8.02
N PHE A 66 -3.33 -15.27 8.18
CA PHE A 66 -2.63 -14.84 9.41
C PHE A 66 -2.89 -13.36 9.70
N ASP A 67 -2.66 -12.50 8.71
CA ASP A 67 -2.84 -11.05 8.80
C ASP A 67 -4.29 -10.68 9.18
N ARG A 68 -5.28 -11.38 8.63
CA ARG A 68 -6.69 -11.26 9.03
C ARG A 68 -6.92 -11.72 10.47
N ALA A 69 -6.39 -12.88 10.87
CA ALA A 69 -6.58 -13.44 12.20
C ALA A 69 -5.96 -12.56 13.30
N VAL A 70 -4.74 -12.05 13.07
CA VAL A 70 -4.05 -11.15 14.01
C VAL A 70 -4.80 -9.83 14.15
N ARG A 71 -5.39 -9.31 13.06
CA ARG A 71 -6.26 -8.12 13.13
C ARG A 71 -7.53 -8.37 13.94
N ALA A 72 -8.23 -9.48 13.67
CA ALA A 72 -9.45 -9.82 14.40
C ALA A 72 -9.17 -9.96 15.90
N ASP A 73 -8.07 -10.61 16.28
CA ASP A 73 -7.60 -10.72 17.67
C ASP A 73 -7.30 -9.34 18.29
N SER A 74 -6.67 -8.44 17.52
CA SER A 74 -6.32 -7.09 17.97
C SER A 74 -7.55 -6.18 18.18
N HIS A 75 -8.57 -6.29 17.32
CA HIS A 75 -9.82 -5.55 17.47
C HIS A 75 -10.71 -6.08 18.59
N GLN A 76 -10.77 -7.40 18.77
CA GLN A 76 -11.60 -8.05 19.79
C GLN A 76 -10.97 -7.97 21.19
N HIS A 77 -9.65 -7.96 21.28
CA HIS A 77 -8.92 -7.91 22.55
C HIS A 77 -7.88 -6.78 22.56
N PRO A 78 -8.31 -5.50 22.63
CA PRO A 78 -7.39 -4.37 22.77
C PRO A 78 -6.71 -4.43 24.15
N ARG A 79 -5.58 -5.13 24.26
CA ARG A 79 -4.78 -5.18 25.49
C ARG A 79 -3.92 -3.93 25.59
N ARG A 80 -3.99 -3.21 26.72
CA ARG A 80 -3.06 -2.11 27.03
C ARG A 80 -1.62 -2.63 26.91
N GLY A 81 -0.81 -1.99 26.06
CA GLY A 81 0.61 -2.29 25.88
C GLY A 81 0.94 -3.33 24.79
N ARG A 82 -0.03 -3.96 24.13
CA ARG A 82 0.25 -4.82 22.97
C ARG A 82 0.32 -3.96 21.70
N PRO A 83 1.41 -4.02 20.90
CA PRO A 83 1.48 -3.30 19.64
C PRO A 83 0.32 -3.72 18.73
N ASN A 84 -0.45 -2.75 18.25
CA ASN A 84 -1.39 -2.99 17.15
C ASN A 84 -0.57 -3.51 15.96
N TYR A 85 -0.90 -4.65 15.38
CA TYR A 85 -0.18 -5.19 14.23
C TYR A 85 -0.66 -4.44 12.97
N PRO A 86 0.13 -3.49 12.41
CA PRO A 86 -0.33 -2.70 11.27
C PRO A 86 -0.24 -3.47 9.94
N GLY A 87 0.14 -4.75 9.99
CA GLY A 87 0.57 -5.54 8.83
C GLY A 87 2.10 -5.52 8.65
N PRO A 88 2.61 -6.05 7.53
CA PRO A 88 4.04 -6.11 7.24
C PRO A 88 4.69 -4.72 7.23
N LYS A 89 5.66 -4.51 8.11
CA LYS A 89 6.49 -3.30 8.22
C LYS A 89 7.28 -3.08 6.93
N ALA A 90 7.71 -4.14 6.25
CA ALA A 90 8.43 -4.09 4.99
C ALA A 90 7.70 -3.25 3.93
N LEU A 91 6.39 -3.43 3.78
CA LEU A 91 5.60 -2.68 2.81
C LEU A 91 5.58 -1.19 3.12
N ARG A 92 5.26 -0.84 4.37
CA ARG A 92 5.28 0.56 4.82
C ARG A 92 6.67 1.17 4.67
N ARG A 93 7.72 0.43 5.02
CA ARG A 93 9.10 0.89 4.96
C ARG A 93 9.53 1.18 3.52
N THR A 94 9.24 0.26 2.60
CA THR A 94 9.56 0.41 1.17
C THR A 94 8.85 1.62 0.57
N ILE A 95 7.57 1.83 0.89
CA ILE A 95 6.82 3.03 0.44
C ILE A 95 7.44 4.32 0.98
N ILE A 96 7.85 4.34 2.27
CA ILE A 96 8.53 5.49 2.87
C ILE A 96 9.87 5.77 2.18
N GLU A 97 10.65 4.71 1.89
CA GLU A 97 11.94 4.80 1.19
C GLU A 97 11.73 5.43 -0.21
N ILE A 98 10.81 4.91 -1.01
CA ILE A 98 10.48 5.45 -2.35
C ILE A 98 10.11 6.94 -2.30
N LEU A 99 9.25 7.35 -1.36
CA LEU A 99 8.80 8.74 -1.27
C LEU A 99 9.88 9.69 -0.73
N ARG A 100 10.80 9.19 0.10
CA ARG A 100 11.97 9.97 0.53
C ARG A 100 12.94 10.19 -0.63
N ASP A 101 13.22 9.15 -1.40
CA ASP A 101 14.05 9.25 -2.60
C ASP A 101 13.46 10.29 -3.56
N ALA A 102 12.14 10.23 -3.80
CA ALA A 102 11.43 11.20 -4.63
C ALA A 102 11.49 12.63 -4.09
N GLN A 103 11.46 12.81 -2.76
CA GLN A 103 11.66 14.13 -2.14
C GLN A 103 13.08 14.65 -2.39
N THR A 104 14.09 13.82 -2.16
CA THR A 104 15.50 14.18 -2.38
C THR A 104 15.80 14.50 -3.84
N ALA A 105 15.17 13.78 -4.77
CA ALA A 105 15.27 14.03 -6.21
C ALA A 105 14.44 15.24 -6.70
N GLY A 106 13.66 15.89 -5.84
CA GLY A 106 12.79 17.02 -6.21
C GLY A 106 11.55 16.62 -7.01
N ALA A 107 11.20 15.34 -7.04
CA ALA A 107 10.02 14.82 -7.75
C ALA A 107 8.70 14.99 -6.94
N LEU A 108 8.79 15.25 -5.63
CA LEU A 108 7.61 15.60 -4.82
C LEU A 108 7.35 17.11 -4.82
N PRO A 109 6.09 17.55 -4.99
CA PRO A 109 5.74 18.96 -4.87
C PRO A 109 6.13 19.57 -3.50
N PRO A 110 6.46 20.87 -3.46
CA PRO A 110 6.74 21.56 -2.20
C PRO A 110 5.56 21.44 -1.22
N GLY A 111 5.85 21.16 0.06
CA GLY A 111 4.84 21.06 1.11
C GLY A 111 4.20 19.68 1.29
N ILE A 112 4.54 18.70 0.45
CA ILE A 112 4.13 17.30 0.68
C ILE A 112 5.04 16.66 1.72
N ASP A 113 4.46 16.21 2.84
CA ASP A 113 5.16 15.36 3.80
C ASP A 113 5.22 13.91 3.27
N PRO A 114 6.42 13.37 2.97
CA PRO A 114 6.56 11.99 2.47
C PRO A 114 6.06 10.95 3.48
N ARG A 115 6.06 11.24 4.80
CA ARG A 115 5.53 10.30 5.80
C ARG A 115 4.01 10.25 5.76
N ALA A 116 3.35 11.40 5.63
CA ALA A 116 1.89 11.47 5.46
C ALA A 116 1.45 10.78 4.16
N ALA A 117 2.13 11.07 3.05
CA ALA A 117 1.89 10.42 1.77
C ALA A 117 2.09 8.90 1.84
N ALA A 118 3.16 8.44 2.51
CA ALA A 118 3.39 7.02 2.74
C ALA A 118 2.29 6.37 3.57
N GLY A 119 1.76 7.09 4.57
CA GLY A 119 0.62 6.65 5.37
C GLY A 119 -0.62 6.39 4.50
N ALA A 120 -0.94 7.31 3.60
CA ALA A 120 -2.08 7.17 2.69
C ALA A 120 -1.90 5.99 1.71
N ILE A 121 -0.74 5.89 1.06
CA ILE A 121 -0.45 4.79 0.12
C ILE A 121 -0.42 3.43 0.84
N HIS A 122 0.17 3.37 2.03
CA HIS A 122 0.16 2.16 2.84
C HIS A 122 -1.26 1.76 3.27
N ALA A 123 -2.13 2.71 3.61
CA ALA A 123 -3.51 2.43 3.95
C ALA A 123 -4.29 1.85 2.75
N LEU A 124 -4.06 2.37 1.55
CA LEU A 124 -4.61 1.83 0.31
C LEU A 124 -4.11 0.40 0.06
N ALA A 125 -2.80 0.18 0.14
CA ALA A 125 -2.19 -1.14 -0.05
C ALA A 125 -2.72 -2.18 0.96
N ARG A 126 -2.87 -1.77 2.22
CA ARG A 126 -3.48 -2.59 3.28
C ARG A 126 -4.93 -2.94 2.95
N GLY A 127 -5.71 -1.98 2.45
CA GLY A 127 -7.08 -2.22 1.99
C GLY A 127 -7.15 -3.24 0.85
N LEU A 128 -6.21 -3.21 -0.08
CA LEU A 128 -6.11 -4.22 -1.15
C LEU A 128 -5.85 -5.62 -0.58
N THR A 129 -4.95 -5.77 0.39
CA THR A 129 -4.71 -7.06 1.06
C THR A 129 -5.98 -7.61 1.71
N GLU A 130 -6.80 -6.75 2.33
CA GLU A 130 -8.09 -7.18 2.88
C GLU A 130 -9.06 -7.65 1.79
N ARG A 131 -9.14 -6.92 0.67
CA ARG A 131 -10.02 -7.28 -0.45
C ARG A 131 -9.60 -8.58 -1.12
N ALA A 132 -8.30 -8.88 -1.19
CA ALA A 132 -7.76 -10.12 -1.74
C ALA A 132 -8.32 -11.38 -1.05
N ALA A 133 -8.70 -11.28 0.22
CA ALA A 133 -9.24 -12.39 0.99
C ALA A 133 -10.78 -12.58 0.83
N THR A 134 -11.47 -11.65 0.18
CA THR A 134 -12.94 -11.63 0.10
C THR A 134 -13.48 -11.55 -1.32
N LEU A 135 -12.72 -10.99 -2.24
CA LEU A 135 -13.09 -10.87 -3.64
C LEU A 135 -12.63 -12.11 -4.42
N ASP A 136 -13.35 -12.43 -5.49
CA ASP A 136 -12.83 -13.31 -6.53
C ASP A 136 -11.66 -12.67 -7.30
N ALA A 137 -11.00 -13.46 -8.15
CA ALA A 137 -9.78 -13.05 -8.84
C ALA A 137 -10.01 -11.85 -9.79
N ASP A 138 -11.12 -11.81 -10.50
CA ASP A 138 -11.41 -10.77 -11.49
C ASP A 138 -11.79 -9.45 -10.80
N ALA A 139 -12.65 -9.51 -9.78
CA ALA A 139 -13.02 -8.36 -8.96
C ALA A 139 -11.80 -7.79 -8.22
N TYR A 140 -10.90 -8.66 -7.73
CA TYR A 140 -9.66 -8.23 -7.12
C TYR A 140 -8.73 -7.55 -8.13
N ALA A 141 -8.55 -8.13 -9.32
CA ALA A 141 -7.72 -7.56 -10.38
C ALA A 141 -8.23 -6.17 -10.81
N ALA A 142 -9.55 -6.02 -10.96
CA ALA A 142 -10.17 -4.73 -11.25
C ALA A 142 -9.92 -3.70 -10.14
N THR A 143 -10.05 -4.12 -8.87
CA THR A 143 -9.79 -3.26 -7.70
C THR A 143 -8.33 -2.81 -7.65
N LEU A 144 -7.38 -3.73 -7.90
CA LEU A 144 -5.96 -3.41 -7.98
C LEU A 144 -5.67 -2.43 -9.11
N ALA A 145 -6.26 -2.63 -10.30
CA ALA A 145 -6.13 -1.71 -11.42
C ALA A 145 -6.64 -0.30 -11.08
N SER A 146 -7.79 -0.18 -10.41
CA SER A 146 -8.31 1.12 -9.95
C SER A 146 -7.38 1.79 -8.93
N ALA A 147 -6.80 1.04 -8.00
CA ALA A 147 -5.84 1.58 -7.04
C ALA A 147 -4.55 2.09 -7.71
N LYS A 148 -4.05 1.38 -8.72
CA LYS A 148 -2.93 1.85 -9.56
C LYS A 148 -3.30 3.12 -10.32
N GLY A 149 -4.52 3.21 -10.85
CA GLY A 149 -5.05 4.41 -11.49
C GLY A 149 -5.17 5.61 -10.53
N LEU A 150 -5.51 5.38 -9.26
CA LEU A 150 -5.52 6.43 -8.23
C LEU A 150 -4.12 7.00 -7.99
N ILE A 151 -3.12 6.12 -7.81
CA ILE A 151 -1.73 6.53 -7.56
C ILE A 151 -1.14 7.24 -8.79
N SER A 152 -1.47 6.74 -9.99
CA SER A 152 -0.99 7.32 -11.25
C SER A 152 -1.73 8.60 -11.65
N GLY A 153 -2.80 8.98 -10.93
CA GLY A 153 -3.64 10.12 -11.27
C GLY A 153 -4.46 9.94 -12.56
N THR A 154 -4.65 8.70 -13.02
CA THR A 154 -5.34 8.35 -14.26
C THR A 154 -6.77 7.82 -14.05
N LEU A 155 -7.19 7.59 -12.79
CA LEU A 155 -8.55 7.09 -12.51
C LEU A 155 -9.64 8.06 -12.97
N PHE A 156 -9.43 9.37 -12.77
CA PHE A 156 -10.42 10.39 -13.09
C PHE A 156 -10.06 11.10 -14.38
N ALA A 157 -11.02 11.24 -15.30
CA ALA A 157 -10.86 12.09 -16.47
C ALA A 157 -10.67 13.54 -16.02
N ARG A 158 -9.58 14.19 -16.43
CA ARG A 158 -9.37 15.61 -16.18
C ARG A 158 -10.20 16.38 -17.20
N PRO A 159 -11.18 17.23 -16.80
CA PRO A 159 -11.91 18.05 -17.75
C PRO A 159 -10.89 18.93 -18.48
N ALA A 160 -10.90 18.90 -19.82
CA ALA A 160 -10.12 19.83 -20.62
C ALA A 160 -10.54 21.24 -20.20
N ASN A 161 -9.64 21.97 -19.56
CA ASN A 161 -9.85 23.35 -19.12
C ASN A 161 -10.19 24.17 -20.38
N HIS A 162 -11.47 24.32 -20.68
CA HIS A 162 -11.92 25.20 -21.75
C HIS A 162 -11.59 26.61 -21.27
N ARG A 163 -10.42 27.12 -21.67
CA ARG A 163 -10.19 28.56 -21.72
C ARG A 163 -11.36 29.12 -22.51
N ARG A 164 -12.29 29.79 -21.82
CA ARG A 164 -13.29 30.65 -22.44
C ARG A 164 -12.52 31.69 -23.24
N SER A 165 -12.33 31.43 -24.53
CA SER A 165 -11.99 32.46 -25.51
C SER A 165 -13.14 33.45 -25.51
N THR A 166 -12.94 34.59 -24.85
CA THR A 166 -13.83 35.74 -24.96
C THR A 166 -13.84 36.19 -26.43
N PRO A 167 -14.99 36.22 -27.11
CA PRO A 167 -15.06 36.84 -28.42
C PRO A 167 -15.00 38.35 -28.21
N ARG A 168 -13.83 38.94 -28.46
CA ARG A 168 -13.67 40.39 -28.60
C ARG A 168 -14.37 40.82 -29.90
N ARG A 169 -15.67 41.10 -29.86
CA ARG A 169 -16.39 41.66 -31.02
C ARG A 169 -16.42 43.18 -30.94
N ARG A 170 -15.65 43.74 -31.88
CA ARG A 170 -15.47 45.12 -32.34
C ARG A 170 -16.62 46.09 -32.06
N SER A 171 -16.26 47.22 -31.48
CA SER A 171 -16.93 48.52 -31.58
C SER A 171 -17.08 48.93 -33.04
N THR A 172 -18.30 49.27 -33.44
CA THR A 172 -18.58 50.04 -34.67
C THR A 172 -18.64 51.52 -34.31
N PRO A 173 -17.99 52.43 -35.05
CA PRO A 173 -18.22 53.87 -34.92
C PRO A 173 -19.51 54.28 -35.65
N ASN A 174 -20.33 55.11 -34.99
CA ASN A 174 -21.44 55.86 -35.60
C ASN A 174 -20.93 56.88 -36.63
N PRO A 175 -21.80 57.27 -37.55
CA PRO A 175 -22.27 58.67 -37.56
C PRO A 175 -23.75 58.80 -37.18
#